data_AF-A0A059F4A8-F1
#
_entry.id   AF-A0A059F4A8-F1
#
_cell.length_a   1.000
_cell.length_b   1.000
_cell.length_c   1.000
_cell.angle_alpha   90.00
_cell.angle_beta   90.00
_cell.angle_gamma   90.00
#
_symmetry.space_group_name_H-M   'P 1'
#
loop_
_entity.id
_entity.type
_entity.pdbx_description
1 polymer ?
#
loop_
_entity_poly.entity_id
_entity_poly.type
_entity_poly.pdbx_seq_one_letter_code
_entity_poly.pdbx_strand_id
1 'polypeptide(L)'
;MGIPVTSISLLLSLSSKTVRRWLREIAKEAEKKYYNTIGLIGGLGIVVEIDESKLGRRKYFHGYKVDDVWVLGMVERPPPNKNSFNYSA
;
A
#
# COMPACT_ATOMS: atom_id res chain seq x y z
N MET A 1 6.37 -8.00 11.01
CA MET A 1 5.33 -8.98 11.43
C MET A 1 4.26 -8.21 12.17
N GLY A 2 3.01 -8.22 11.69
CA GLY A 2 1.92 -7.49 12.35
C GLY A 2 1.61 -8.02 13.75
N ILE A 3 0.95 -7.20 14.59
CA ILE A 3 0.51 -7.61 15.92
C ILE A 3 -0.53 -8.72 15.78
N PRO A 4 -0.36 -9.89 16.43
CA PRO A 4 -1.30 -10.98 16.29
C PRO A 4 -2.62 -10.66 16.99
N VAL A 5 -3.72 -11.15 16.41
CA VAL A 5 -5.08 -10.97 16.95
C VAL A 5 -5.18 -11.42 18.41
N THR A 6 -4.43 -12.46 18.79
CA THR A 6 -4.40 -13.00 20.16
C THR A 6 -3.85 -11.99 21.16
N SER A 7 -2.81 -11.22 20.80
CA SER A 7 -2.28 -10.16 21.66
C SER A 7 -3.28 -9.03 21.86
N ILE A 8 -4.00 -8.64 20.79
CA ILE A 8 -5.05 -7.61 20.88
C ILE A 8 -6.22 -8.10 21.73
N SER A 9 -6.63 -9.35 21.52
CA SER A 9 -7.68 -10.02 22.28
C SER A 9 -7.36 -10.06 23.77
N LEU A 10 -6.11 -10.40 24.13
CA LEU A 10 -5.62 -10.42 25.51
C LEU A 10 -5.57 -9.02 26.13
N LEU A 11 -5.00 -8.04 25.43
CA LEU A 11 -4.84 -6.67 25.94
C LEU A 11 -6.18 -5.99 26.21
N LEU A 12 -7.18 -6.23 25.35
CA LEU A 12 -8.49 -5.58 25.43
C LEU A 12 -9.54 -6.43 26.15
N SER A 13 -9.20 -7.64 26.60
CA SER A 13 -10.13 -8.60 27.19
C SER A 13 -11.36 -8.87 26.29
N LEU A 14 -11.17 -8.86 24.97
CA LEU A 14 -12.22 -9.09 23.98
C LEU A 14 -12.09 -10.47 23.36
N SER A 15 -13.20 -11.03 22.89
CA SER A 15 -13.14 -12.27 22.10
C SER A 15 -12.38 -12.03 20.79
N SER A 16 -11.58 -13.02 20.38
CA SER A 16 -10.86 -12.96 19.10
C SER A 16 -11.81 -12.80 17.90
N LYS A 17 -13.06 -13.28 18.00
CA LYS A 17 -14.10 -13.07 16.97
C LYS A 17 -14.46 -11.60 16.85
N THR A 18 -14.67 -10.93 17.99
CA THR A 18 -14.97 -9.50 18.06
C THR A 18 -13.82 -8.67 17.48
N VAL A 19 -12.58 -8.97 17.87
CA VAL A 19 -11.38 -8.27 17.35
C VAL A 19 -11.27 -8.40 15.83
N ARG A 20 -11.41 -9.61 15.28
CA ARG A 20 -11.35 -9.83 13.82
C ARG A 20 -12.43 -9.05 13.07
N ARG A 21 -13.65 -9.01 13.62
CA ARG A 21 -14.76 -8.26 13.04
C ARG A 21 -14.41 -6.77 12.96
N TRP A 22 -13.96 -6.19 14.07
CA TRP A 22 -13.59 -4.77 14.12
C TRP A 22 -12.42 -4.42 13.22
N LEU A 23 -11.35 -5.23 13.21
CA LEU A 23 -10.20 -5.01 12.32
C LEU A 23 -10.63 -4.98 10.84
N ARG A 24 -11.60 -5.83 10.45
CA ARG A 24 -12.14 -5.83 9.10
C ARG A 24 -12.92 -4.56 8.78
N GLU A 25 -13.77 -4.09 9.70
CA GLU A 25 -14.52 -2.86 9.50
C GLU A 25 -13.60 -1.62 9.46
N ILE A 26 -12.60 -1.56 10.34
CA ILE A 26 -11.58 -0.50 10.31
C ILE A 26 -10.82 -0.51 8.99
N ALA A 27 -10.43 -1.68 8.48
CA ALA A 27 -9.75 -1.79 7.20
C ALA A 27 -10.60 -1.27 6.03
N LYS A 28 -11.90 -1.59 6.00
CA LYS A 28 -12.83 -1.06 4.99
C LYS A 28 -12.95 0.46 5.03
N GLU A 29 -13.05 1.04 6.23
CA GLU A 29 -13.14 2.51 6.36
C GLU A 29 -11.82 3.18 6.00
N ALA A 30 -10.67 2.58 6.34
CA ALA A 30 -9.37 3.05 5.92
C ALA A 30 -9.21 3.04 4.39
N GLU A 31 -9.66 1.97 3.72
CA GLU A 31 -9.67 1.85 2.26
C GLU A 31 -10.50 2.95 1.60
N LYS A 32 -11.74 3.15 2.06
CA LYS A 32 -12.60 4.24 1.56
C LYS A 32 -11.94 5.59 1.72
N LYS A 33 -11.38 5.86 2.90
CA LYS A 33 -10.70 7.13 3.19
C LYS A 33 -9.50 7.30 2.26
N TYR A 34 -8.71 6.27 2.04
CA TYR A 34 -7.55 6.30 1.14
C TYR A 34 -7.95 6.74 -0.27
N TYR A 35 -8.92 6.06 -0.89
CA TYR A 35 -9.38 6.39 -2.25
C TYR A 35 -10.04 7.77 -2.35
N ASN A 36 -10.72 8.23 -1.30
CA ASN A 36 -11.29 9.58 -1.27
C ASN A 36 -10.23 10.68 -1.09
N THR A 37 -9.07 10.36 -0.50
CA THR A 37 -8.01 11.34 -0.25
C THR A 37 -6.95 11.40 -1.33
N ILE A 38 -6.78 10.33 -2.10
CA ILE A 38 -5.71 10.25 -3.09
C ILE A 38 -6.08 11.01 -4.36
N GLY A 39 -5.23 11.96 -4.76
CA GLY A 39 -5.30 12.62 -6.06
C GLY A 39 -4.71 11.75 -7.17
N LEU A 40 -4.87 12.18 -8.42
CA LEU A 40 -4.15 11.58 -9.54
C LEU A 40 -2.64 11.85 -9.38
N ILE A 41 -1.81 10.84 -9.61
CA ILE A 41 -0.35 10.94 -9.61
C ILE A 41 0.13 11.12 -11.05
N GLY A 42 1.03 12.08 -11.28
CA GLY A 42 1.59 12.42 -12.58
C GLY A 42 0.83 13.53 -13.31
N GLY A 43 1.08 13.65 -14.61
CA GLY A 43 0.54 14.72 -15.45
C GLY A 43 1.53 15.14 -16.54
N LEU A 44 1.12 16.06 -17.41
CA LEU A 44 1.97 16.53 -18.50
C LEU A 44 3.24 17.18 -17.93
N GLY A 45 4.40 16.64 -18.31
CA GLY A 45 5.70 17.12 -17.86
C GLY A 45 6.10 16.72 -16.43
N ILE A 46 5.38 15.77 -15.82
CA ILE A 46 5.74 15.21 -14.51
C ILE A 46 6.35 13.83 -14.71
N VAL A 47 7.59 13.65 -14.23
CA VAL A 47 8.23 12.34 -14.19
C VAL A 47 7.80 11.65 -12.91
N VAL A 48 7.28 10.43 -13.02
CA VAL A 48 6.91 9.61 -11.86
C VAL A 48 7.90 8.46 -11.74
N GLU A 49 8.58 8.39 -10.60
CA GLU A 49 9.40 7.24 -10.24
C GLU A 49 8.50 6.19 -9.58
N ILE A 50 8.62 4.94 -10.03
CA ILE A 50 7.85 3.80 -9.55
C ILE A 50 8.83 2.78 -8.98
N ASP A 51 8.68 2.46 -7.71
CA ASP A 51 9.36 1.33 -7.08
C ASP A 51 8.38 0.16 -6.93
N GLU A 52 8.81 -1.04 -7.32
CA GLU A 52 7.98 -2.24 -7.27
C GLU A 52 8.45 -3.19 -6.16
N SER A 53 7.57 -3.47 -5.21
CA SER A 53 7.81 -4.42 -4.14
C SER A 53 6.85 -5.60 -4.24
N LYS A 54 7.40 -6.79 -4.49
CA LYS A 54 6.63 -8.03 -4.51
C LYS A 54 6.45 -8.57 -3.09
N LEU A 55 5.26 -8.44 -2.55
CA LEU A 55 4.83 -9.10 -1.32
C LEU A 55 4.34 -10.52 -1.63
N GLY A 56 5.29 -11.46 -1.58
CA GLY A 56 5.04 -12.89 -1.64
C GLY A 56 5.84 -13.62 -0.56
N ARG A 57 5.88 -14.96 -0.61
CA ARG A 57 6.88 -15.69 0.19
C ARG A 57 8.28 -15.37 -0.35
N ARG A 58 9.26 -15.32 0.57
CA ARG A 58 10.69 -15.28 0.22
C ARG A 58 10.99 -16.44 -0.74
N LYS A 59 11.68 -16.15 -1.85
CA LYS A 59 12.17 -17.16 -2.80
C LYS A 59 12.82 -18.29 -1.98
N TYR A 60 12.45 -19.55 -2.26
CA TYR A 60 12.95 -20.82 -1.67
C TYR A 60 12.17 -21.53 -0.54
N PHE A 61 10.98 -21.08 -0.09
CA PHE A 61 10.17 -21.88 0.85
C PHE A 61 9.16 -22.80 0.14
N HIS A 62 9.43 -24.11 0.12
CA HIS A 62 8.51 -25.15 -0.39
C HIS A 62 7.27 -25.27 0.51
N GLY A 63 6.07 -24.91 0.00
CA GLY A 63 4.78 -25.04 0.70
C GLY A 63 3.67 -24.13 0.14
N TYR A 64 2.49 -24.17 0.78
CA TYR A 64 1.19 -23.57 0.36
C TYR A 64 1.31 -22.21 -0.39
N LYS A 65 0.68 -22.16 -1.58
CA LYS A 65 0.67 -21.05 -2.53
C LYS A 65 -0.15 -19.88 -1.96
N VAL A 66 0.48 -18.73 -1.77
CA VAL A 66 -0.21 -17.43 -1.62
C VAL A 66 -0.03 -16.73 -2.95
N ASP A 67 -1.11 -16.26 -3.55
CA ASP A 67 -1.03 -15.47 -4.78
C ASP A 67 -0.25 -14.19 -4.48
N ASP A 68 0.83 -13.99 -5.23
CA ASP A 68 1.78 -12.91 -5.00
C ASP A 68 1.12 -11.54 -5.17
N VAL A 69 1.27 -10.65 -4.19
CA VAL A 69 0.76 -9.28 -4.24
C VAL A 69 1.88 -8.33 -4.62
N TRP A 70 1.66 -7.48 -5.60
CA TRP A 70 2.58 -6.37 -5.92
C TRP A 70 2.14 -5.11 -5.20
N VAL A 71 3.09 -4.42 -4.59
CA VAL A 71 2.91 -3.08 -4.03
C VAL A 71 3.80 -2.14 -4.82
N LEU A 72 3.20 -1.10 -5.37
CA LEU A 72 3.89 -0.08 -6.14
C LEU A 72 3.96 1.20 -5.29
N GLY A 73 5.17 1.67 -5.02
CA GLY A 73 5.41 2.99 -4.45
C GLY A 73 5.65 3.99 -5.58
N MET A 74 4.88 5.07 -5.64
CA MET A 74 5.01 6.09 -6.70
C MET A 74 5.36 7.44 -6.08
N VAL A 75 6.33 8.14 -6.67
CA VAL A 75 6.70 9.51 -6.27
C VAL A 75 6.92 10.39 -7.49
N GLU A 76 6.31 11.59 -7.47
CA GLU A 76 6.55 12.60 -8.50
C GLU A 76 7.92 13.24 -8.30
N ARG A 77 8.72 13.27 -9.36
CA ARG A 77 9.98 14.00 -9.42
C ARG A 77 9.74 15.30 -10.19
N PRO A 78 9.98 16.47 -9.58
CA PRO A 78 9.95 17.70 -10.34
C PRO A 78 11.04 17.64 -11.41
N PRO A 79 10.81 18.25 -12.58
CA PRO A 79 11.84 18.36 -13.60
C PRO A 79 13.06 19.08 -13.00
N PRO A 80 14.29 18.65 -13.33
CA PRO A 80 15.50 19.26 -12.79
C PRO A 80 15.67 20.74 -13.19
N ASN A 81 14.84 21.28 -14.10
CA ASN A 81 14.77 22.71 -14.43
C ASN A 81 13.40 23.10 -15.02
N LYS A 82 12.84 24.25 -14.63
CA LYS A 82 11.62 24.83 -15.23
C LYS A 82 11.77 25.23 -16.72
N ASN A 83 12.98 25.15 -17.27
CA ASN A 83 13.32 25.61 -18.62
C ASN A 83 13.51 24.49 -19.66
N SER A 84 13.33 23.21 -19.30
CA SER A 84 13.59 22.09 -20.22
C SER A 84 12.38 21.61 -21.04
N PHE A 85 11.20 22.21 -20.87
CA PHE A 85 9.99 21.87 -21.64
C PHE A 85 9.87 22.58 -23.01
N ASN A 86 10.91 23.32 -23.42
CA ASN A 86 11.01 23.85 -24.79
C ASN A 86 11.76 22.88 -25.71
N TYR A 87 11.39 21.59 -25.74
CA TYR A 87 11.79 20.71 -26.84
C TYR A 87 10.69 19.70 -27.13
N SER A 88 9.89 20.03 -28.14
CA SER A 88 9.45 19.17 -29.27
C SER A 88 8.07 19.64 -29.74
N ALA A 89 8.08 20.44 -30.81
CA ALA A 89 6.96 20.62 -31.71
C ALA A 89 6.75 19.35 -32.56
#